data_AF-A0A934QVT2-F1
#
_entry.id   AF-A0A934QVT2-F1
#
_cell.length_a   1.000
_cell.length_b   1.000
_cell.length_c   1.000
_cell.angle_alpha   90.00
_cell.angle_beta   90.00
_cell.angle_gamma   90.00
#
_symmetry.space_group_name_H-M   'P 1'
#
loop_
_entity.id
_entity.type
_entity.pdbx_description
1 polymer ?
#
loop_
_entity_poly.entity_id
_entity_poly.type
_entity_poly.pdbx_seq_one_letter_code
_entity_poly.pdbx_strand_id
1 'polypeptide(L)'
;MLLIEIAHPEDTLDDNDHQVLSNSIVDLFLAPDGHAEETDQRARTTTHIAFRELRNWRTGHGTPPKDAAPPMILTVTVPEAWRAEAGRTFIGLLRTAVQRLDTARDWKRERGTLWVRVDGVPDGDIGLDGRPATSEDVLDFLTEDFRAAQASGTTTPAPEGKLIDPVCGMTVADRGNAVTIVHNGVRLGFCAHGCRNSYAQRHGIPVPGDDPRSATTPRSSRSSTNTPS
;
A
#
# COMPACT_ATOMS: atom_id res chain seq x y z
N MET A 1 1.32 -1.92 -10.19
CA MET A 1 -0.16 -2.02 -10.19
C MET A 1 -0.66 -1.62 -8.82
N LEU A 2 -1.02 -0.35 -8.67
CA LEU A 2 -1.82 0.14 -7.55
C LEU A 2 -3.03 0.85 -8.13
N LEU A 3 -4.22 0.44 -7.75
CA LEU A 3 -5.46 1.11 -8.12
C LEU A 3 -6.15 1.60 -6.85
N ILE A 4 -6.33 2.90 -6.73
CA ILE A 4 -7.05 3.55 -5.65
C ILE A 4 -8.37 4.06 -6.21
N GLU A 5 -9.45 3.34 -5.91
CA GLU A 5 -10.81 3.72 -6.29
C GLU A 5 -11.50 4.47 -5.14
N ILE A 6 -12.06 5.62 -5.44
CA ILE A 6 -12.69 6.52 -4.49
C ILE A 6 -14.17 6.60 -4.83
N ALA A 7 -15.00 5.83 -4.12
CA ALA A 7 -16.45 5.86 -4.32
C ALA A 7 -17.10 6.90 -3.40
N HIS A 8 -17.94 7.76 -3.98
CA HIS A 8 -18.73 8.76 -3.27
C HIS A 8 -20.10 8.97 -3.95
N PRO A 9 -21.10 9.57 -3.28
CA PRO A 9 -22.36 9.92 -3.92
C PRO A 9 -22.18 10.91 -5.08
N GLU A 10 -23.08 10.86 -6.06
CA GLU A 10 -23.15 11.85 -7.13
C GLU A 10 -23.37 13.28 -6.59
N ASP A 11 -22.82 14.27 -7.28
CA ASP A 11 -22.93 15.70 -6.96
C ASP A 11 -22.37 16.13 -5.57
N THR A 12 -21.52 15.32 -4.92
CA THR A 12 -20.96 15.69 -3.60
C THR A 12 -19.51 16.15 -3.60
N LEU A 13 -18.73 15.78 -4.62
CA LEU A 13 -17.36 16.25 -4.81
C LEU A 13 -17.26 16.89 -6.20
N ASP A 14 -16.54 18.00 -6.29
CA ASP A 14 -16.23 18.65 -7.56
C ASP A 14 -14.81 18.34 -8.05
N ASP A 15 -14.47 18.84 -9.25
CA ASP A 15 -13.14 18.64 -9.85
C ASP A 15 -12.01 19.13 -8.93
N ASN A 16 -12.23 20.20 -8.17
CA ASN A 16 -11.22 20.71 -7.23
C ASN A 16 -11.02 19.76 -6.05
N ASP A 17 -12.10 19.18 -5.52
CA ASP A 17 -12.01 18.14 -4.48
C ASP A 17 -11.24 16.91 -4.98
N HIS A 18 -11.51 16.49 -6.22
CA HIS A 18 -10.80 15.38 -6.85
C HIS A 18 -9.29 15.67 -6.97
N GLN A 19 -8.92 16.90 -7.35
CA GLN A 19 -7.52 17.32 -7.39
C GLN A 19 -6.87 17.35 -6.01
N VAL A 20 -7.55 17.90 -5.00
CA VAL A 20 -7.04 17.93 -3.61
C VAL A 20 -6.77 16.54 -3.09
N LEU A 21 -7.68 15.59 -3.31
CA LEU A 21 -7.49 14.20 -2.92
C LEU A 21 -6.36 13.53 -3.71
N SER A 22 -6.35 13.68 -5.03
CA SER A 22 -5.35 13.03 -5.89
C SER A 22 -3.94 13.50 -5.54
N ASN A 23 -3.74 14.81 -5.41
CA ASN A 23 -2.46 15.39 -5.03
C ASN A 23 -2.06 14.96 -3.61
N SER A 24 -3.01 14.98 -2.66
CA SER A 24 -2.73 14.52 -1.30
C SER A 24 -2.28 13.06 -1.24
N ILE A 25 -2.87 12.19 -2.06
CA ILE A 25 -2.49 10.77 -2.13
C ILE A 25 -1.10 10.63 -2.74
N VAL A 26 -0.84 11.30 -3.87
CA VAL A 26 0.46 11.26 -4.56
C VAL A 26 1.57 11.78 -3.65
N ASP A 27 1.35 12.91 -2.98
CA ASP A 27 2.33 13.53 -2.08
C ASP A 27 2.67 12.66 -0.88
N LEU A 28 1.69 11.90 -0.37
CA LEU A 28 1.91 11.01 0.78
C LEU A 28 2.50 9.66 0.37
N PHE A 29 2.18 9.17 -0.83
CA PHE A 29 2.56 7.82 -1.27
C PHE A 29 3.89 7.80 -2.02
N LEU A 30 4.14 8.84 -2.82
CA LEU A 30 5.28 8.98 -3.75
C LEU A 30 6.09 10.22 -3.37
N ALA A 31 6.26 10.44 -2.06
CA ALA A 31 7.05 11.54 -1.53
C ALA A 31 8.53 11.36 -1.95
N PRO A 32 9.23 12.42 -2.40
CA PRO A 32 10.60 12.34 -2.93
C PRO A 32 11.64 11.71 -2.00
N ASP A 33 11.37 11.68 -0.69
CA ASP A 33 12.31 11.20 0.33
C ASP A 33 11.98 9.76 0.82
N GLY A 34 10.98 9.11 0.20
CA GLY A 34 10.49 7.78 0.57
C GLY A 34 11.23 6.64 -0.12
N HIS A 35 11.40 6.72 -1.44
CA HIS A 35 12.11 5.72 -2.25
C HIS A 35 13.25 6.37 -3.06
N ALA A 36 14.01 5.55 -3.78
CA ALA A 36 14.88 6.06 -4.83
C ALA A 36 14.04 6.69 -5.96
N GLU A 37 14.55 7.76 -6.58
CA GLU A 37 13.84 8.50 -7.63
C GLU A 37 13.40 7.58 -8.78
N GLU A 38 14.26 6.63 -9.15
CA GLU A 38 14.01 5.66 -10.21
C GLU A 38 12.80 4.76 -9.89
N THR A 39 12.71 4.28 -8.64
CA THR A 39 11.56 3.48 -8.17
C THR A 39 10.29 4.34 -8.15
N ASP A 40 10.38 5.58 -7.69
CA ASP A 40 9.24 6.50 -7.65
C ASP A 40 8.70 6.83 -9.05
N GLN A 41 9.58 7.00 -10.06
CA GLN A 41 9.15 7.22 -11.44
C GLN A 41 8.28 6.07 -11.97
N ARG A 42 8.67 4.82 -11.74
CA ARG A 42 7.88 3.65 -12.15
C ARG A 42 6.66 3.42 -11.25
N ALA A 43 6.74 3.75 -9.98
CA ALA A 43 5.58 3.71 -9.10
C ALA A 43 4.50 4.70 -9.57
N ARG A 44 4.88 5.89 -10.06
CA ARG A 44 3.96 6.89 -10.65
C ARG A 44 3.24 6.36 -11.88
N THR A 45 3.90 5.60 -12.75
CA THR A 45 3.26 5.08 -13.98
C THR A 45 2.23 3.98 -13.70
N THR A 46 2.37 3.26 -12.58
CA THR A 46 1.50 2.12 -12.25
C THR A 46 0.54 2.38 -11.08
N THR A 47 0.55 3.60 -10.53
CA THR A 47 -0.40 4.05 -9.50
C THR A 47 -1.52 4.83 -10.17
N HIS A 48 -2.72 4.29 -10.11
CA HIS A 48 -3.92 4.88 -10.67
C HIS A 48 -4.86 5.33 -9.56
N ILE A 49 -5.39 6.54 -9.66
CA ILE A 49 -6.42 7.08 -8.77
C ILE A 49 -7.66 7.32 -9.63
N ALA A 50 -8.78 6.74 -9.23
CA ALA A 50 -10.03 6.82 -9.96
C ALA A 50 -11.18 7.19 -9.02
N PHE A 51 -12.08 8.05 -9.50
CA PHE A 51 -13.29 8.43 -8.77
C PHE A 51 -14.49 7.70 -9.36
N ARG A 52 -15.35 7.21 -8.48
CA ARG A 52 -16.58 6.50 -8.85
C ARG A 52 -17.77 7.16 -8.19
N GLU A 53 -18.48 7.96 -8.96
CA GLU A 53 -19.74 8.57 -8.55
C GLU A 53 -20.88 7.55 -8.55
N LEU A 54 -21.53 7.41 -7.40
CA LEU A 54 -22.62 6.46 -7.22
C LEU A 54 -23.95 7.17 -7.05
N ARG A 55 -24.91 6.76 -7.86
CA ARG A 55 -26.29 7.25 -7.82
C ARG A 55 -27.06 6.60 -6.69
N ASN A 56 -28.05 7.33 -6.16
CA ASN A 56 -28.97 6.83 -5.14
C ASN A 56 -28.26 6.26 -3.87
N TRP A 57 -27.14 6.85 -3.46
CA TRP A 57 -26.44 6.42 -2.24
C TRP A 57 -27.34 6.54 -1.01
N ARG A 58 -27.45 5.47 -0.22
CA ARG A 58 -28.17 5.47 1.07
C ARG A 58 -27.31 4.85 2.17
N THR A 59 -27.46 5.38 3.37
CA THR A 59 -26.95 4.78 4.62
C THR A 59 -28.11 4.22 5.43
N GLY A 60 -27.81 3.61 6.59
CA GLY A 60 -28.84 3.21 7.55
C GLY A 60 -29.73 4.37 8.03
N HIS A 61 -29.24 5.61 7.92
CA HIS A 61 -29.98 6.83 8.26
C HIS A 61 -30.72 7.45 7.06
N GLY A 62 -30.65 6.83 5.87
CA GLY A 62 -31.25 7.34 4.63
C GLY A 62 -30.25 8.06 3.74
N THR A 63 -30.74 9.05 2.99
CA THR A 63 -29.91 9.82 2.05
C THR A 63 -28.95 10.74 2.81
N PRO A 64 -27.64 10.72 2.53
CA PRO A 64 -26.70 11.64 3.15
C PRO A 64 -27.06 13.11 2.88
N PRO A 65 -26.85 14.02 3.85
CA PRO A 65 -27.01 15.45 3.63
C PRO A 65 -26.01 15.96 2.58
N LYS A 66 -26.43 16.93 1.75
CA LYS A 66 -25.59 17.52 0.68
C LYS A 66 -24.63 18.59 1.17
N ASP A 67 -24.86 19.13 2.37
CA ASP A 67 -24.11 20.21 3.01
C ASP A 67 -23.10 19.72 4.07
N ALA A 68 -22.81 18.41 4.08
CA ALA A 68 -21.85 17.81 4.98
C ALA A 68 -20.79 16.98 4.21
N ALA A 69 -19.78 16.51 4.94
CA ALA A 69 -18.78 15.59 4.38
C ALA A 69 -19.49 14.35 3.79
N PRO A 70 -19.33 14.06 2.49
CA PRO A 70 -20.01 12.93 1.89
C PRO A 70 -19.44 11.61 2.42
N PRO A 71 -20.25 10.55 2.56
CA PRO A 71 -19.71 9.23 2.83
C PRO A 71 -18.82 8.77 1.68
N MET A 72 -17.72 8.08 2.01
CA MET A 72 -16.75 7.61 1.03
C MET A 72 -16.30 6.19 1.35
N ILE A 73 -16.11 5.40 0.29
CA ILE A 73 -15.42 4.10 0.36
C ILE A 73 -14.22 4.17 -0.57
N LEU A 74 -13.03 4.13 0.01
CA LEU A 74 -11.77 4.11 -0.72
C LEU A 74 -11.26 2.68 -0.75
N THR A 75 -10.94 2.15 -1.93
CA THR A 75 -10.37 0.81 -2.09
C THR A 75 -9.03 0.95 -2.74
N VAL A 76 -7.97 0.45 -2.08
CA VAL A 76 -6.67 0.27 -2.71
C VAL A 76 -6.50 -1.20 -3.07
N THR A 77 -6.16 -1.46 -4.32
CA THR A 77 -5.84 -2.79 -4.83
C THR A 77 -4.33 -2.94 -4.91
N VAL A 78 -3.81 -3.99 -4.28
CA VAL A 78 -2.38 -4.30 -4.19
C VAL A 78 -2.15 -5.79 -4.51
N PRO A 79 -0.92 -6.22 -4.80
CA PRO A 79 -0.57 -7.64 -4.76
C PRO A 79 -0.89 -8.24 -3.37
N GLU A 80 -1.48 -9.44 -3.32
CA GLU A 80 -1.93 -10.08 -2.07
C GLU A 80 -0.80 -10.25 -1.06
N ALA A 81 0.41 -10.56 -1.53
CA ALA A 81 1.59 -10.71 -0.67
C ALA A 81 1.92 -9.42 0.11
N TRP A 82 1.53 -8.25 -0.41
CA TRP A 82 1.79 -6.96 0.23
C TRP A 82 0.68 -6.56 1.21
N ARG A 83 -0.51 -7.16 1.09
CA ARG A 83 -1.73 -6.71 1.77
C ARG A 83 -1.59 -6.65 3.29
N ALA A 84 -0.98 -7.67 3.90
CA ALA A 84 -0.86 -7.76 5.35
C ALA A 84 0.06 -6.67 5.94
N GLU A 85 1.18 -6.37 5.28
CA GLU A 85 2.18 -5.41 5.76
C GLU A 85 1.82 -3.98 5.36
N ALA A 86 1.44 -3.78 4.09
CA ALA A 86 1.19 -2.46 3.55
C ALA A 86 -0.20 -1.92 3.94
N GLY A 87 -1.13 -2.78 4.34
CA GLY A 87 -2.52 -2.39 4.58
C GLY A 87 -2.67 -1.29 5.64
N ARG A 88 -1.90 -1.36 6.74
CA ARG A 88 -1.91 -0.30 7.77
C ARG A 88 -1.43 1.04 7.24
N THR A 89 -0.36 1.02 6.44
CA THR A 89 0.23 2.21 5.82
C THR A 89 -0.76 2.87 4.87
N PHE A 90 -1.36 2.09 3.96
CA PHE A 90 -2.36 2.61 3.01
C PHE A 90 -3.60 3.18 3.72
N ILE A 91 -4.12 2.49 4.73
CA ILE A 91 -5.26 2.98 5.50
C ILE A 91 -4.94 4.32 6.15
N GLY A 92 -3.76 4.45 6.78
CA GLY A 92 -3.31 5.69 7.39
C GLY A 92 -3.15 6.83 6.39
N LEU A 93 -2.57 6.53 5.23
CA LEU A 93 -2.33 7.48 4.14
C LEU A 93 -3.64 8.01 3.57
N LEU A 94 -4.53 7.12 3.13
CA LEU A 94 -5.80 7.49 2.52
C LEU A 94 -6.70 8.24 3.50
N ARG A 95 -6.69 7.85 4.78
CA ARG A 95 -7.35 8.61 5.84
C ARG A 95 -6.79 10.03 5.93
N THR A 96 -5.46 10.19 5.88
CA THR A 96 -4.82 11.51 5.95
C THR A 96 -5.14 12.37 4.73
N ALA A 97 -5.20 11.79 3.53
CA ALA A 97 -5.62 12.49 2.32
C ALA A 97 -7.07 13.01 2.44
N VAL A 98 -7.99 12.18 2.94
CA VAL A 98 -9.39 12.60 3.18
C VAL A 98 -9.47 13.69 4.25
N GLN A 99 -8.65 13.62 5.31
CA GLN A 99 -8.59 14.68 6.32
C GLN A 99 -8.13 16.03 5.75
N ARG A 100 -7.21 16.01 4.78
CA ARG A 100 -6.79 17.24 4.07
C ARG A 100 -7.94 17.83 3.26
N LEU A 101 -8.72 16.99 2.57
CA LEU A 101 -9.93 17.44 1.88
C LEU A 101 -10.96 18.02 2.87
N ASP A 102 -11.24 17.31 3.96
CA ASP A 102 -12.19 17.76 4.98
C ASP A 102 -11.78 19.13 5.52
N THR A 103 -10.48 19.35 5.75
CA THR A 103 -9.94 20.64 6.18
C THR A 103 -10.14 21.72 5.13
N ALA A 104 -9.88 21.43 3.85
CA ALA A 104 -10.05 22.37 2.75
C ALA A 104 -11.51 22.81 2.55
N ARG A 105 -12.47 21.95 2.90
CA ARG A 105 -13.91 22.21 2.82
C ARG A 105 -14.55 22.69 4.14
N ASP A 106 -13.77 22.84 5.21
CA ASP A 106 -14.25 23.07 6.58
C ASP A 106 -15.33 22.04 7.02
N TRP A 107 -15.16 20.80 6.57
CA TRP A 107 -16.05 19.71 6.87
C TRP A 107 -15.70 19.02 8.19
N LYS A 108 -16.74 18.70 8.95
CA LYS A 108 -16.65 17.81 10.11
C LYS A 108 -17.19 16.44 9.74
N ARG A 109 -16.28 15.52 9.42
CA ARG A 109 -16.64 14.16 9.01
C ARG A 109 -17.15 13.33 10.19
N GLU A 110 -18.35 12.80 10.06
CA GLU A 110 -18.97 11.94 11.07
C GLU A 110 -18.36 10.52 11.09
N ARG A 111 -18.40 9.88 12.26
CA ARG A 111 -17.92 8.49 12.40
C ARG A 111 -18.73 7.55 11.51
N GLY A 112 -18.04 6.61 10.88
CA GLY A 112 -18.68 5.59 10.02
C GLY A 112 -19.01 6.07 8.60
N THR A 113 -18.63 7.30 8.22
CA THR A 113 -18.83 7.81 6.87
C THR A 113 -17.61 7.61 5.96
N LEU A 114 -16.43 7.29 6.50
CA LEU A 114 -15.25 6.94 5.72
C LEU A 114 -14.87 5.48 5.97
N TRP A 115 -14.77 4.73 4.88
CA TRP A 115 -14.29 3.36 4.88
C TRP A 115 -13.08 3.25 3.96
N VAL A 116 -12.02 2.60 4.42
CA VAL A 116 -10.85 2.30 3.60
C VAL A 116 -10.67 0.79 3.55
N ARG A 117 -10.55 0.26 2.35
CA ARG A 117 -10.35 -1.15 2.05
C ARG A 117 -9.02 -1.36 1.37
N VAL A 118 -8.40 -2.48 1.67
CA VAL A 118 -7.16 -2.94 1.04
C VAL A 118 -7.47 -4.32 0.48
N ASP A 119 -7.63 -4.37 -0.83
CA ASP A 119 -7.96 -5.60 -1.56
C ASP A 119 -6.66 -6.13 -2.18
N GLY A 120 -6.43 -7.43 -2.03
CA GLY A 120 -5.23 -8.09 -2.53
C GLY A 120 -5.54 -8.94 -3.75
N VAL A 121 -4.64 -8.90 -4.73
CA VAL A 121 -4.73 -9.70 -5.96
C VAL A 121 -3.74 -10.86 -5.85
N PRO A 122 -4.20 -12.13 -5.93
CA PRO A 122 -3.31 -13.29 -5.88
C PRO A 122 -2.30 -13.30 -7.02
N ASP A 123 -1.15 -13.94 -6.78
CA ASP A 123 -0.17 -14.21 -7.82
C ASP A 123 -0.79 -15.05 -8.95
N GLY A 124 -0.54 -14.66 -10.20
CA GLY A 124 -1.16 -15.25 -11.39
C GLY A 124 -2.44 -14.53 -11.86
N ASP A 125 -3.09 -13.77 -10.99
CA ASP A 125 -4.28 -12.95 -11.34
C ASP A 125 -3.92 -11.48 -11.62
N ILE A 126 -2.63 -11.13 -11.55
CA ILE A 126 -2.09 -9.84 -11.94
C ILE A 126 -1.67 -9.90 -13.41
N GLY A 127 -2.12 -8.96 -14.23
CA GLY A 127 -1.62 -8.76 -15.59
C GLY A 127 -0.51 -7.70 -15.62
N LEU A 128 0.66 -8.04 -16.14
CA LEU A 128 1.77 -7.11 -16.36
C LEU A 128 2.43 -7.43 -17.70
N ASP A 129 2.56 -6.44 -18.57
CA ASP A 129 3.15 -6.57 -19.92
C ASP A 129 2.57 -7.72 -20.74
N GLY A 130 1.25 -7.89 -20.68
CA GLY A 130 0.51 -8.86 -21.49
C GLY A 130 0.59 -10.32 -21.00
N ARG A 131 1.14 -10.56 -19.80
CA ARG A 131 1.19 -11.90 -19.18
C ARG A 131 0.70 -11.90 -17.74
N PRO A 132 0.28 -13.07 -17.22
CA PRO A 132 0.16 -13.29 -15.78
C PRO A 132 1.48 -12.99 -15.06
N ALA A 133 1.36 -12.40 -13.88
CA ALA A 133 2.46 -11.91 -13.07
C ALA A 133 2.24 -12.21 -11.59
N THR A 134 3.33 -12.18 -10.84
CA THR A 134 3.39 -12.37 -9.39
C THR A 134 3.69 -11.05 -8.70
N SER A 135 3.56 -11.03 -7.38
CA SER A 135 3.97 -9.92 -6.52
C SER A 135 5.47 -9.58 -6.70
N GLU A 136 6.30 -10.59 -6.96
CA GLU A 136 7.73 -10.44 -7.26
C GLU A 136 7.95 -9.82 -8.64
N ASP A 137 7.22 -10.23 -9.68
CA ASP A 137 7.30 -9.60 -11.01
C ASP A 137 6.94 -8.10 -10.93
N VAL A 138 5.93 -7.74 -10.14
CA VAL A 138 5.55 -6.33 -9.95
C VAL A 138 6.65 -5.57 -9.22
N LEU A 139 7.24 -6.14 -8.17
CA LEU A 139 8.38 -5.53 -7.48
C LEU A 139 9.58 -5.38 -8.43
N ASP A 140 9.84 -6.38 -9.26
CA ASP A 140 10.89 -6.36 -10.25
C ASP A 140 10.69 -5.25 -11.26
N PHE A 141 9.48 -5.09 -11.77
CA PHE A 141 9.14 -4.00 -12.67
C PHE A 141 9.36 -2.63 -12.00
N LEU A 142 8.89 -2.44 -10.77
CA LEU A 142 8.98 -1.16 -10.07
C LEU A 142 10.43 -0.74 -9.79
N THR A 143 11.33 -1.70 -9.61
CA THR A 143 12.70 -1.45 -9.12
C THR A 143 13.77 -1.65 -10.19
N GLU A 144 13.38 -1.94 -11.43
CA GLU A 144 14.30 -2.22 -12.54
C GLU A 144 15.33 -1.11 -12.74
N ASP A 145 14.88 0.15 -12.83
CA ASP A 145 15.75 1.30 -13.10
C ASP A 145 16.67 1.60 -11.91
N PHE A 146 16.16 1.45 -10.68
CA PHE A 146 16.98 1.60 -9.46
C PHE A 146 18.10 0.56 -9.42
N ARG A 147 17.81 -0.70 -9.76
CA ARG A 147 18.84 -1.75 -9.80
C ARG A 147 19.87 -1.50 -10.91
N ALA A 148 19.44 -0.99 -12.06
CA ALA A 148 20.36 -0.60 -13.12
C ALA A 148 21.30 0.52 -12.65
N ALA A 149 20.76 1.55 -11.99
CA ALA A 149 21.53 2.64 -11.39
C ALA A 149 22.51 2.13 -10.30
N GLN A 150 22.08 1.17 -9.49
CA GLN A 150 22.92 0.58 -8.45
C GLN A 150 24.09 -0.20 -9.06
N ALA A 151 23.85 -0.98 -10.12
CA ALA A 151 24.88 -1.72 -10.83
C ALA A 151 25.90 -0.81 -11.53
N SER A 152 25.48 0.38 -12.00
CA SER A 152 26.38 1.41 -12.55
C SER A 152 27.03 2.30 -11.50
N GLY A 153 26.68 2.16 -10.22
CA GLY A 153 27.22 2.99 -9.13
C GLY A 153 26.74 4.44 -9.17
N THR A 154 25.56 4.71 -9.74
CA THR A 154 25.00 6.07 -9.90
C THR A 154 23.93 6.40 -8.86
N THR A 155 23.58 5.47 -7.97
CA THR A 155 22.61 5.70 -6.88
C THR A 155 23.14 6.66 -5.83
N THR A 156 22.25 7.44 -5.23
CA THR A 156 22.60 8.33 -4.12
C THR A 156 22.94 7.52 -2.85
N PRO A 157 24.01 7.87 -2.11
CA PRO A 157 24.36 7.19 -0.86
C PRO A 157 23.30 7.35 0.23
N ALA A 158 23.27 6.39 1.17
CA ALA A 158 22.41 6.47 2.35
C ALA A 158 22.74 7.72 3.20
N PRO A 159 21.72 8.46 3.69
CA PRO A 159 21.93 9.47 4.73
C PRO A 159 22.51 8.85 6.01
N GLU A 160 23.20 9.67 6.81
CA GLU A 160 23.78 9.19 8.08
C GLU A 160 22.70 8.61 9.03
N GLY A 161 22.98 7.45 9.62
CA GLY A 161 22.04 6.74 10.50
C GLY A 161 20.84 6.10 9.78
N LYS A 162 20.91 5.97 8.46
CA LYS A 162 19.92 5.31 7.61
C LYS A 162 20.56 4.19 6.79
N LEU A 163 19.73 3.25 6.35
CA LEU A 163 20.09 2.23 5.37
C LEU A 163 19.21 2.42 4.13
N ILE A 164 19.74 2.09 2.95
CA ILE A 164 18.95 2.01 1.72
C ILE A 164 18.58 0.54 1.50
N ASP A 165 17.30 0.28 1.30
CA ASP A 165 16.81 -1.03 0.88
C ASP A 165 17.41 -1.38 -0.49
N PRO A 166 18.22 -2.44 -0.61
CA PRO A 166 18.90 -2.77 -1.86
C PRO A 166 17.95 -3.29 -2.94
N VAL A 167 16.69 -3.59 -2.60
CA VAL A 167 15.68 -4.04 -3.55
C VAL A 167 14.93 -2.85 -4.13
N CYS A 168 14.41 -1.96 -3.30
CA CYS A 168 13.52 -0.88 -3.75
C CYS A 168 14.06 0.54 -3.61
N GLY A 169 15.21 0.72 -2.98
CA GLY A 169 15.80 2.04 -2.74
C GLY A 169 15.17 2.82 -1.60
N MET A 170 14.24 2.22 -0.83
CA MET A 170 13.62 2.90 0.31
C MET A 170 14.65 3.21 1.41
N THR A 171 14.64 4.44 1.89
CA THR A 171 15.46 4.85 3.03
C THR A 171 14.81 4.38 4.32
N VAL A 172 15.46 3.46 5.03
CA VAL A 172 14.97 2.92 6.30
C VAL A 172 15.83 3.40 7.47
N ALA A 173 15.21 3.58 8.63
CA ALA A 173 15.93 3.95 9.83
C ALA A 173 16.84 2.79 10.29
N ASP A 174 18.11 3.08 10.56
CA ASP A 174 19.01 2.09 11.12
C ASP A 174 18.79 1.97 12.64
N ARG A 175 17.72 1.26 13.03
CA ARG A 175 17.31 1.08 14.44
C ARG A 175 16.99 -0.38 14.73
N GLY A 176 16.89 -0.73 16.01
CA GLY A 176 16.76 -2.12 16.48
C GLY A 176 15.52 -2.90 15.98
N ASN A 177 14.50 -2.21 15.45
CA ASN A 177 13.30 -2.82 14.88
C ASN A 177 13.31 -2.90 13.34
N ALA A 178 14.41 -2.54 12.68
CA ALA A 178 14.53 -2.63 11.23
C ALA A 178 14.56 -4.09 10.76
N VAL A 179 13.90 -4.38 9.64
CA VAL A 179 14.00 -5.66 8.94
C VAL A 179 15.39 -5.72 8.31
N THR A 180 16.27 -6.62 8.77
CA THR A 180 17.67 -6.66 8.29
C THR A 180 18.19 -8.06 8.01
N ILE A 181 19.17 -8.17 7.10
CA ILE A 181 20.00 -9.36 6.85
C ILE A 181 21.47 -8.95 6.89
N VAL A 182 22.35 -9.86 7.29
CA VAL A 182 23.79 -9.72 7.08
C VAL A 182 24.21 -10.59 5.90
N HIS A 183 24.78 -10.00 4.86
CA HIS A 183 25.27 -10.69 3.66
C HIS A 183 26.69 -10.21 3.34
N ASN A 184 27.63 -11.13 3.18
CA ASN A 184 29.06 -10.84 2.94
C ASN A 184 29.67 -9.85 3.94
N GLY A 185 29.26 -9.96 5.21
CA GLY A 185 29.72 -9.07 6.29
C GLY A 185 29.08 -7.69 6.33
N VAL A 186 28.17 -7.37 5.40
CA VAL A 186 27.45 -6.09 5.34
C VAL A 186 26.04 -6.28 5.89
N ARG A 187 25.63 -5.38 6.79
CA ARG A 187 24.25 -5.32 7.29
C ARG A 187 23.39 -4.52 6.33
N LEU A 188 22.34 -5.15 5.81
CA LEU A 188 21.39 -4.59 4.88
C LEU A 188 20.06 -4.35 5.60
N GLY A 189 19.45 -3.20 5.36
CA GLY A 189 18.12 -2.86 5.87
C GLY A 189 17.07 -3.01 4.77
N PHE A 190 15.84 -3.36 5.14
CA PHE A 190 14.72 -3.54 4.22
C PHE A 190 13.50 -2.78 4.74
N CYS A 191 12.69 -2.25 3.83
CA CYS A 191 11.46 -1.53 4.19
C CYS A 191 10.35 -2.45 4.68
N ALA A 192 10.36 -3.70 4.23
CA ALA A 192 9.33 -4.69 4.47
C ALA A 192 9.91 -6.10 4.40
N HIS A 193 9.19 -7.10 4.91
CA HIS A 193 9.64 -8.49 4.80
C HIS A 193 9.61 -8.96 3.35
N GLY A 194 8.71 -8.43 2.51
CA GLY A 194 8.69 -8.68 1.08
C GLY A 194 10.04 -8.40 0.41
N CYS A 195 10.58 -7.18 0.57
CA CYS A 195 11.90 -6.83 0.03
C CYS A 195 13.02 -7.71 0.59
N ARG A 196 13.00 -8.01 1.90
CA ARG A 196 13.97 -8.92 2.52
C ARG A 196 13.93 -10.31 1.87
N ASN A 197 12.74 -10.88 1.72
CA ASN A 197 12.54 -12.23 1.21
C ASN A 197 12.93 -12.32 -0.27
N SER A 198 12.53 -11.32 -1.04
CA SER A 198 12.91 -11.12 -2.44
C SER A 198 14.44 -11.05 -2.62
N TYR A 199 15.12 -10.25 -1.79
CA TYR A 199 16.59 -10.19 -1.77
C TYR A 199 17.21 -11.54 -1.43
N ALA A 200 16.73 -12.17 -0.37
CA ALA A 200 17.27 -13.42 0.13
C ALA A 200 17.12 -14.56 -0.89
N GLN A 201 15.97 -14.63 -1.58
CA GLN A 201 15.74 -15.60 -2.65
C GLN A 201 16.74 -15.42 -3.80
N ARG A 202 16.95 -14.19 -4.28
CA ARG A 202 17.90 -13.90 -5.37
C ARG A 202 19.35 -14.20 -5.00
N HIS A 203 19.70 -14.07 -3.71
CA HIS A 203 21.07 -14.28 -3.22
C HIS A 203 21.28 -15.64 -2.54
N GLY A 204 20.30 -16.54 -2.54
CA GLY A 204 20.39 -17.85 -1.90
C GLY A 204 20.60 -17.80 -0.39
N ILE A 205 20.09 -16.77 0.28
CA ILE A 205 20.24 -16.54 1.71
C ILE A 205 19.04 -17.16 2.45
N PRO A 206 19.25 -18.01 3.46
CA PRO A 206 18.17 -18.49 4.31
C PRO A 206 17.60 -17.35 5.17
N VAL A 207 16.27 -17.22 5.22
CA VAL A 207 15.59 -16.19 6.00
C VAL A 207 14.98 -16.80 7.28
N PRO A 208 15.34 -16.31 8.48
CA PRO A 208 14.68 -16.74 9.71
C PRO A 208 13.23 -16.23 9.77
N GLY A 209 12.28 -17.13 10.04
CA GLY A 209 10.87 -16.80 10.33
C GLY A 209 9.85 -17.22 9.26
N ASP A 210 10.27 -17.67 8.09
CA ASP A 210 9.37 -18.23 7.07
C ASP A 210 9.27 -19.76 7.23
N ASP A 211 8.56 -20.24 8.24
CA ASP A 211 8.05 -21.62 8.22
C ASP A 211 6.71 -21.61 7.44
N PRO A 212 6.62 -22.28 6.28
CA PRO A 212 5.38 -22.40 5.51
C PRO A 212 4.22 -23.02 6.31
N ARG A 213 4.50 -23.66 7.44
CA ARG A 213 3.51 -24.34 8.30
C ARG A 213 2.82 -23.42 9.33
N SER A 214 3.21 -22.15 9.45
CA SER A 214 2.51 -21.22 10.37
C SER A 214 1.24 -20.61 9.77
N ALA A 215 1.00 -20.80 8.46
CA ALA A 215 -0.18 -20.32 7.76
C ALA A 215 -1.29 -21.39 7.66
N THR A 216 -1.65 -22.11 8.72
CA THR A 216 -2.93 -22.83 8.78
C THR A 216 -3.31 -23.14 10.21
N THR A 217 -4.34 -22.47 10.74
CA THR A 217 -5.54 -23.11 11.33
C THR A 217 -6.52 -22.00 11.76
N PRO A 218 -7.70 -21.86 11.14
CA PRO A 218 -8.80 -21.14 11.77
C PRO A 218 -9.26 -21.95 12.98
N ARG A 219 -9.22 -21.33 14.16
CA ARG A 219 -9.78 -21.89 15.40
C ARG A 219 -11.27 -22.18 15.18
N SER A 220 -11.62 -23.42 14.87
CA SER A 220 -13.02 -23.85 14.81
C SER A 220 -13.64 -23.68 16.20
N SER A 221 -14.53 -22.69 16.34
CA SER A 221 -15.45 -22.63 17.46
C SER A 221 -16.46 -23.76 17.28
N ARG A 222 -16.30 -24.84 18.04
CA ARG A 222 -17.34 -25.86 18.16
C ARG A 222 -18.58 -25.20 18.78
N SER A 223 -19.61 -25.06 17.96
CA SER A 223 -20.99 -24.91 18.37
C SER A 223 -21.35 -26.06 19.30
N SER A 224 -21.68 -25.77 20.55
CA SER A 224 -22.32 -26.74 21.44
C SER A 224 -23.81 -26.42 21.45
N THR A 225 -24.55 -27.12 20.59
CA THR A 225 -25.99 -27.34 20.74
C THR A 225 -26.22 -28.11 22.04
N ASN A 226 -26.97 -27.51 22.96
CA ASN A 226 -27.37 -28.15 24.21
C ASN A 226 -28.89 -28.06 24.37
N THR A 227 -29.57 -29.20 24.18
CA THR A 227 -30.94 -29.52 24.61
C THR A 227 -31.10 -31.05 24.55
N PRO A 228 -31.97 -31.73 25.32
CA PRO A 228 -32.68 -31.40 26.57
C PRO A 228 -32.47 -32.44 27.69
N SER A 229 -32.91 -32.11 28.91
CA SER A 229 -33.69 -33.00 29.80
C SER A 229 -34.50 -32.13 30.75
#